data_AF-A0A316PRP8-F1
#
_entry.id   AF-A0A316PRP8-F1
#
_cell.length_a   1.000
_cell.length_b   1.000
_cell.length_c   1.000
_cell.angle_alpha   90.00
_cell.angle_beta   90.00
_cell.angle_gamma   90.00
#
_symmetry.space_group_name_H-M   'P 1'
#
loop_
_entity.id
_entity.type
_entity.pdbx_description
1 polymer ?
#
loop_
_entity_poly.entity_id
_entity_poly.type
_entity_poly.pdbx_seq_one_letter_code
_entity_poly.pdbx_strand_id
1 'polypeptide(L)'
;MRKTKMVLNKFMEITTGELLAVGFFTNILYPVDSIPSDIFWQILFTSFLCALSTLIYPDDRISTRKAIMITIIHYFIIIAIVLGCGYLFGWYTVTHIKSVVYMVLSITIIYGVISVISWKKAVAEANKLNERIQEYQKRV
;
A
#
# COMPACT_ATOMS: atom_id res chain seq x y z
N MET A 1 -18.25 -10.49 -0.07
CA MET A 1 -18.12 -9.65 -1.29
C MET A 1 -17.45 -8.29 -1.03
N ARG A 2 -17.87 -7.50 -0.03
CA ARG A 2 -17.26 -6.16 0.24
C ARG A 2 -15.76 -6.23 0.60
N LYS A 3 -15.35 -7.13 1.50
CA LYS A 3 -13.95 -7.34 1.89
C LYS A 3 -13.08 -7.86 0.75
N THR A 4 -13.58 -8.83 -0.03
CA THR A 4 -12.86 -9.37 -1.20
C THR A 4 -12.57 -8.28 -2.23
N LYS A 5 -13.54 -7.41 -2.52
CA LYS A 5 -13.35 -6.27 -3.42
C LYS A 5 -12.35 -5.25 -2.88
N MET A 6 -12.36 -5.01 -1.56
CA MET A 6 -11.40 -4.13 -0.90
C MET A 6 -9.96 -4.68 -1.03
N VAL A 7 -9.76 -5.97 -0.72
CA VAL A 7 -8.46 -6.62 -0.84
C VAL A 7 -7.99 -6.61 -2.29
N LEU A 8 -8.85 -6.95 -3.25
CA LEU A 8 -8.48 -6.94 -4.67
C LEU A 8 -8.10 -5.53 -5.16
N ASN A 9 -8.87 -4.50 -4.79
CA ASN A 9 -8.54 -3.12 -5.14
C ASN A 9 -7.19 -2.70 -4.54
N LYS A 10 -6.93 -3.06 -3.28
CA LYS A 10 -5.68 -2.75 -2.60
C LYS A 10 -4.50 -3.50 -3.21
N PHE A 11 -4.70 -4.76 -3.57
CA PHE A 11 -3.72 -5.55 -4.31
C PHE A 11 -3.33 -4.84 -5.62
N MET A 12 -4.29 -4.42 -6.44
CA MET A 12 -4.00 -3.72 -7.68
C MET A 12 -3.24 -2.39 -7.46
N GLU A 13 -3.65 -1.60 -6.45
CA GLU A 13 -2.96 -0.35 -6.09
C GLU A 13 -1.51 -0.59 -5.62
N ILE A 14 -1.29 -1.60 -4.77
CA ILE A 14 0.03 -1.93 -4.22
C ILE A 14 0.94 -2.50 -5.32
N THR A 15 0.48 -3.47 -6.10
CA THR A 15 1.23 -4.06 -7.22
C THR A 15 1.67 -2.99 -8.21
N THR A 16 0.78 -2.04 -8.53
CA THR A 16 1.13 -0.92 -9.41
C THR A 16 2.25 -0.06 -8.81
N GLY A 17 2.15 0.24 -7.51
CA GLY A 17 3.18 1.00 -6.79
C GLY A 17 4.52 0.27 -6.73
N GLU A 18 4.53 -1.04 -6.48
CA GLU A 18 5.74 -1.86 -6.45
C GLU A 18 6.40 -1.94 -7.83
N LEU A 19 5.63 -2.12 -8.91
CA LEU A 19 6.17 -2.12 -10.27
C LEU A 19 6.82 -0.78 -10.65
N LEU A 20 6.19 0.34 -10.29
CA LEU A 20 6.78 1.67 -10.47
C LEU A 20 8.06 1.84 -9.65
N ALA A 21 8.07 1.35 -8.42
CA ALA A 21 9.24 1.38 -7.56
C ALA A 21 10.39 0.57 -8.17
N VAL A 22 10.12 -0.67 -8.61
CA VAL A 22 11.12 -1.51 -9.28
C VAL A 22 11.69 -0.80 -10.50
N GLY A 23 10.83 -0.27 -11.39
CA GLY A 23 11.27 0.49 -12.55
C GLY A 23 12.16 1.69 -12.18
N PHE A 24 11.80 2.44 -11.13
CA PHE A 24 12.58 3.56 -10.61
C PHE A 24 13.93 3.10 -10.05
N PHE A 25 13.95 2.04 -9.23
CA PHE A 25 15.19 1.51 -8.65
C PHE A 25 16.15 0.97 -9.71
N THR A 26 15.66 0.16 -10.64
CA THR A 26 16.50 -0.55 -11.62
C THR A 26 16.92 0.30 -12.81
N ASN A 27 16.33 1.48 -13.03
CA ASN A 27 16.69 2.36 -14.15
C ASN A 27 17.33 3.67 -13.70
N ILE A 28 17.01 4.18 -12.50
CA ILE A 28 17.43 5.52 -12.07
C ILE A 28 18.43 5.44 -10.90
N LEU A 29 18.10 4.71 -9.83
CA LEU A 29 18.94 4.67 -8.63
C LEU A 29 20.11 3.69 -8.75
N TYR A 30 19.83 2.48 -9.20
CA TYR A 30 20.81 1.41 -9.40
C TYR A 30 20.55 0.76 -10.75
N PRO A 31 21.00 1.39 -11.85
CA PRO A 31 20.86 0.85 -13.19
C PRO A 31 21.39 -0.59 -13.26
N VAL A 32 20.55 -1.52 -13.69
CA VAL A 32 20.93 -2.93 -13.92
C VAL A 32 20.54 -3.34 -15.33
N ASP A 33 21.40 -4.11 -15.98
CA ASP A 33 21.20 -4.52 -17.38
C ASP A 33 20.09 -5.57 -17.53
N SER A 34 19.75 -6.29 -16.46
CA SER A 34 18.69 -7.28 -16.46
C SER A 34 18.08 -7.45 -15.07
N ILE A 35 16.81 -7.85 -15.06
CA ILE A 35 16.06 -8.13 -13.83
C ILE A 35 15.70 -9.62 -13.83
N PRO A 36 15.93 -10.36 -12.73
CA PRO A 36 15.53 -11.76 -12.63
C PRO A 36 14.02 -11.93 -12.85
N SER A 37 13.62 -12.94 -13.62
CA SER A 37 12.19 -13.23 -13.89
C SER A 37 11.39 -13.52 -12.62
N ASP A 38 12.06 -14.00 -11.57
CA ASP A 38 11.41 -14.34 -10.30
C ASP A 38 10.85 -13.09 -9.58
N ILE A 39 11.38 -11.89 -9.87
CA ILE A 39 10.93 -10.64 -9.26
C ILE A 39 9.42 -10.44 -9.46
N PHE A 40 8.88 -10.85 -10.62
CA PHE A 40 7.47 -10.64 -10.95
C PHE A 40 6.57 -11.45 -10.01
N TRP A 41 6.94 -12.70 -9.75
CA TRP A 41 6.22 -13.56 -8.80
C TRP A 41 6.37 -13.07 -7.35
N GLN A 42 7.56 -12.58 -7.00
CA GLN A 42 7.84 -12.05 -5.66
C GLN A 42 7.06 -10.76 -5.38
N ILE A 43 6.93 -9.85 -6.35
CA ILE A 43 6.08 -8.65 -6.29
C ILE A 43 4.62 -9.05 -6.09
N LEU A 44 4.10 -9.95 -6.94
CA LEU A 44 2.71 -10.42 -6.82
C LEU A 44 2.43 -11.04 -5.44
N PHE A 45 3.35 -11.87 -4.94
CA PHE A 45 3.20 -12.48 -3.63
C PHE A 45 3.25 -11.45 -2.49
N THR A 46 4.21 -10.53 -2.53
CA THR A 46 4.38 -9.49 -1.50
C THR A 46 3.20 -8.53 -1.49
N SER A 47 2.79 -8.06 -2.67
CA SER A 47 1.57 -7.25 -2.86
C SER A 47 0.32 -7.95 -2.34
N PHE A 48 0.20 -9.27 -2.52
CA PHE A 48 -0.94 -10.03 -2.01
C PHE A 48 -0.95 -10.08 -0.47
N LEU A 49 0.19 -10.29 0.18
CA LEU A 49 0.30 -10.26 1.65
C LEU A 49 -0.02 -8.86 2.20
N CYS A 50 0.52 -7.81 1.58
CA CYS A 50 0.23 -6.42 1.92
C CYS A 50 -1.26 -6.07 1.70
N ALA A 51 -1.91 -6.63 0.69
CA ALA A 51 -3.34 -6.45 0.50
C ALA A 51 -4.15 -7.19 1.57
N LEU A 52 -3.72 -8.39 1.98
CA LEU A 52 -4.39 -9.18 3.00
C LEU A 52 -4.35 -8.50 4.37
N SER A 53 -3.26 -7.79 4.70
CA SER A 53 -3.17 -7.05 5.96
C SER A 53 -4.23 -5.96 6.11
N THR A 54 -4.81 -5.47 5.00
CA THR A 54 -5.90 -4.48 5.04
C THR A 54 -7.20 -5.03 5.64
N LEU A 55 -7.32 -6.35 5.82
CA LEU A 55 -8.46 -6.96 6.52
C LEU A 55 -8.53 -6.59 8.01
N ILE A 56 -7.44 -6.06 8.58
CA ILE A 56 -7.43 -5.55 9.97
C ILE A 56 -8.38 -4.36 10.18
N TYR A 57 -8.75 -3.64 9.11
CA TYR A 57 -9.65 -2.50 9.22
C TYR A 57 -11.07 -2.98 9.56
N PRO A 58 -11.63 -2.52 10.70
CA PRO A 58 -12.96 -2.90 11.14
C PRO A 58 -14.04 -2.36 10.19
N ASP A 59 -15.16 -3.07 10.11
CA ASP A 59 -16.31 -2.67 9.29
C ASP A 59 -17.16 -1.57 9.92
N ASP A 60 -17.01 -1.37 11.23
CA ASP A 60 -17.83 -0.48 12.04
C ASP A 60 -17.24 0.92 12.17
N ARG A 61 -18.10 1.88 12.51
CA ARG A 61 -17.69 3.24 12.83
C ARG A 61 -16.85 3.24 14.11
N ILE A 62 -15.55 3.38 13.94
CA ILE A 62 -14.59 3.55 15.03
C ILE A 62 -14.32 5.02 15.30
N SER A 63 -14.01 5.35 16.56
CA SER A 63 -13.52 6.68 16.93
C SER A 63 -12.24 7.04 16.17
N THR A 64 -12.02 8.33 15.89
CA THR A 64 -10.82 8.83 15.18
C THR A 64 -9.50 8.34 15.81
N ARG A 65 -9.40 8.30 17.15
CA ARG A 65 -8.20 7.78 17.84
C ARG A 65 -7.91 6.32 17.51
N LYS A 66 -8.94 5.46 17.53
CA LYS A 66 -8.82 4.05 17.15
C LYS A 66 -8.44 3.90 15.66
N ALA A 67 -9.00 4.74 14.78
CA ALA A 67 -8.67 4.71 13.35
C ALA A 67 -7.19 5.05 13.09
N ILE A 68 -6.67 6.06 13.78
CA ILE A 68 -5.25 6.43 13.72
C ILE A 68 -4.38 5.28 14.23
N MET A 69 -4.72 4.71 15.40
CA MET A 69 -3.97 3.60 15.97
C MET A 69 -3.92 2.38 15.04
N ILE A 70 -5.06 1.99 14.44
CA ILE A 70 -5.11 0.87 13.48
C ILE A 70 -4.28 1.19 12.23
N THR A 71 -4.28 2.44 11.77
CA THR A 71 -3.45 2.86 10.64
C THR A 71 -1.96 2.77 10.93
N ILE A 72 -1.54 3.15 12.14
CA ILE A 72 -0.15 3.02 12.60
C ILE A 72 0.24 1.54 12.68
N ILE A 73 -0.60 0.69 13.28
CA ILE A 73 -0.37 -0.75 13.36
C ILE A 73 -0.26 -1.36 11.94
N HIS A 74 -1.17 -0.98 11.05
CA HIS A 74 -1.16 -1.46 9.66
C HIS A 74 0.13 -1.07 8.93
N TYR A 75 0.63 0.15 9.13
CA TYR A 75 1.91 0.58 8.59
C TYR A 75 3.08 -0.30 9.07
N PHE A 76 3.15 -0.62 10.36
CA PHE A 76 4.17 -1.54 10.89
C PHE A 76 4.02 -2.97 10.33
N ILE A 77 2.80 -3.44 10.11
CA ILE A 77 2.56 -4.74 9.45
C ILE A 77 3.11 -4.73 8.02
N ILE A 78 2.86 -3.67 7.25
CA ILE A 78 3.40 -3.53 5.89
C ILE A 78 4.93 -3.54 5.91
N ILE A 79 5.56 -2.80 6.83
CA ILE A 79 7.03 -2.83 6.98
C ILE A 79 7.50 -4.27 7.26
N ALA A 80 6.88 -4.96 8.20
CA ALA A 80 7.27 -6.33 8.55
C ALA A 80 7.13 -7.29 7.36
N ILE A 81 6.04 -7.19 6.59
CA ILE A 81 5.81 -8.01 5.39
C ILE A 81 6.90 -7.72 4.35
N VAL A 82 7.10 -6.46 3.97
CA VAL A 82 8.03 -6.12 2.88
C VAL A 82 9.49 -6.39 3.29
N LEU A 83 9.88 -6.11 4.54
CA LEU A 83 11.21 -6.45 5.04
C LEU A 83 11.41 -7.97 5.12
N GLY A 84 10.41 -8.71 5.57
CA GLY A 84 10.44 -10.17 5.64
C GLY A 84 10.54 -10.81 4.26
N CYS A 85 9.69 -10.41 3.32
CA CYS A 85 9.73 -10.83 1.92
C CYS A 85 11.06 -10.47 1.28
N GLY A 86 11.52 -9.21 1.41
CA GLY A 86 12.79 -8.81 0.82
C GLY A 86 14.01 -9.51 1.41
N TYR A 87 13.96 -9.93 2.69
CA TYR A 87 15.00 -10.77 3.26
C TYR A 87 14.97 -12.18 2.66
N LEU A 88 13.78 -12.81 2.61
CA LEU A 88 13.59 -14.15 2.06
C LEU A 88 13.93 -14.24 0.56
N PHE A 89 13.65 -13.17 -0.19
CA PHE A 89 13.90 -13.09 -1.62
C PHE A 89 15.27 -12.49 -1.98
N GLY A 90 16.06 -12.05 -0.99
CA GLY A 90 17.39 -11.49 -1.21
C GLY A 90 17.41 -10.11 -1.87
N TRP A 91 16.36 -9.30 -1.71
CA TRP A 91 16.29 -7.93 -2.24
C TRP A 91 17.30 -6.97 -1.60
N TYR A 92 17.73 -7.27 -0.37
CA TYR A 92 18.71 -6.48 0.36
C TYR A 92 19.57 -7.35 1.27
N THR A 93 20.79 -6.89 1.55
CA THR A 93 21.70 -7.58 2.46
C THR A 93 21.64 -6.94 3.86
N VAL A 94 21.26 -7.72 4.87
CA VAL A 94 21.08 -7.25 6.26
C VAL A 94 22.39 -6.76 6.90
N THR A 95 23.54 -7.26 6.44
CA THR A 95 24.86 -6.82 6.90
C THR A 95 25.19 -5.38 6.48
N HIS A 96 24.49 -4.85 5.47
CA HIS A 96 24.66 -3.48 4.98
C HIS A 96 23.50 -2.61 5.47
N ILE A 97 23.64 -1.97 6.64
CA ILE A 97 22.60 -1.13 7.25
C ILE A 97 22.04 -0.06 6.28
N LYS A 98 22.86 0.45 5.36
CA LYS A 98 22.44 1.41 4.34
C LYS A 98 21.35 0.85 3.41
N SER A 99 21.47 -0.41 2.98
CA SER A 99 20.48 -1.06 2.10
C SER A 99 19.12 -1.19 2.79
N VAL A 100 19.13 -1.59 4.06
CA VAL A 100 17.94 -1.69 4.91
C VAL A 100 17.27 -0.32 5.06
N VAL A 101 18.05 0.72 5.34
CA VAL A 101 17.55 2.10 5.48
C VAL A 101 16.90 2.59 4.19
N TYR A 102 17.55 2.38 3.03
CA TYR A 102 16.96 2.74 1.74
C TYR A 102 15.63 2.00 1.54
N MET A 103 15.56 0.71 1.84
CA MET A 103 14.33 -0.06 1.67
C MET A 103 13.18 0.43 2.56
N VAL A 104 13.45 0.70 3.84
CA VAL A 104 12.45 1.27 4.76
C VAL A 104 11.97 2.65 4.29
N LEU A 105 12.88 3.49 3.79
CA LEU A 105 12.54 4.80 3.26
C LEU A 105 11.63 4.67 2.03
N SER A 106 11.94 3.75 1.11
CA SER A 106 11.12 3.46 -0.07
C SER A 106 9.71 3.01 0.31
N ILE A 107 9.60 2.06 1.23
CA ILE A 107 8.31 1.57 1.75
C ILE A 107 7.51 2.74 2.32
N THR A 108 8.16 3.60 3.10
CA THR A 108 7.53 4.77 3.73
C THR A 108 6.99 5.75 2.70
N ILE A 109 7.76 6.04 1.65
CA ILE A 109 7.35 6.93 0.56
C ILE A 109 6.16 6.32 -0.20
N ILE A 110 6.25 5.06 -0.62
CA ILE A 110 5.20 4.37 -1.37
C ILE A 110 3.91 4.31 -0.55
N TYR A 111 4.00 3.88 0.72
CA TYR A 111 2.87 3.84 1.62
C TYR A 111 2.22 5.22 1.81
N GLY A 112 3.05 6.26 1.99
CA GLY A 112 2.60 7.64 2.10
C GLY A 112 1.82 8.10 0.86
N VAL A 113 2.36 7.88 -0.34
CA VAL A 113 1.71 8.24 -1.60
C VAL A 113 0.39 7.50 -1.79
N ILE A 114 0.37 6.17 -1.58
CA ILE A 114 -0.86 5.37 -1.69
C ILE A 114 -1.90 5.82 -0.68
N SER A 115 -1.49 6.16 0.55
CA SER A 115 -2.38 6.66 1.59
C SER A 115 -3.00 8.01 1.23
N VAL A 116 -2.20 8.94 0.70
CA VAL A 116 -2.68 10.26 0.25
C VAL A 116 -3.65 10.11 -0.93
N ILE A 117 -3.34 9.27 -1.92
CA ILE A 117 -4.24 9.00 -3.05
C ILE A 117 -5.56 8.40 -2.55
N SER A 118 -5.48 7.42 -1.65
CA SER A 118 -6.66 6.78 -1.05
C SER A 118 -7.52 7.78 -0.29
N TRP A 119 -6.90 8.66 0.49
CA TRP A 119 -7.59 9.71 1.22
C TRP A 119 -8.31 10.68 0.28
N LYS A 120 -7.64 11.14 -0.78
CA LYS A 120 -8.25 12.03 -1.78
C LYS A 120 -9.45 11.37 -2.47
N LYS A 121 -9.35 10.09 -2.83
CA LYS A 121 -10.49 9.33 -3.40
C LYS A 121 -11.66 9.27 -2.41
N ALA A 122 -11.40 8.97 -1.15
CA ALA A 122 -12.43 8.90 -0.11
C ALA A 122 -13.13 10.24 0.13
N VAL A 123 -12.37 11.35 0.15
CA VAL A 123 -12.93 12.71 0.27
C VAL A 123 -13.80 13.05 -0.94
N ALA A 124 -13.35 12.74 -2.16
CA ALA A 124 -14.13 12.99 -3.37
C ALA A 124 -15.44 12.19 -3.40
N GLU A 125 -15.40 10.93 -2.96
CA GLU A 125 -16.58 10.08 -2.84
C GLU A 125 -17.56 10.63 -1.81
N ALA A 126 -17.08 11.06 -0.64
CA ALA A 126 -17.89 11.68 0.40
C ALA A 126 -18.57 12.98 -0.08
N ASN A 127 -17.85 13.83 -0.81
CA ASN A 127 -18.39 15.06 -1.38
C ASN A 127 -19.53 14.77 -2.37
N LYS A 128 -19.33 13.79 -3.27
CA LYS A 128 -20.36 13.38 -4.23
C LYS A 128 -21.61 12.81 -3.56
N LEU A 129 -21.45 12.09 -2.45
CA LEU A 129 -22.57 11.62 -1.62
C LEU A 129 -23.32 12.79 -0.98
N ASN A 130 -22.61 13.77 -0.42
CA ASN A 130 -23.21 14.96 0.18
C ASN A 130 -23.99 15.79 -0.85
N GLU A 131 -23.46 15.98 -2.07
CA GLU A 131 -24.16 16.67 -3.17
C GLU A 131 -25.49 15.98 -3.51
N ARG A 132 -25.47 14.65 -3.67
CA ARG A 132 -26.69 13.88 -3.96
C ARG A 132 -27.74 14.00 -2.86
N ILE A 133 -27.35 13.96 -1.59
CA ILE A 133 -28.27 14.14 -0.45
C ILE A 133 -28.93 15.52 -0.51
N GLN A 134 -28.17 16.58 -0.80
CA GLN A 134 -28.72 17.93 -0.95
C GLN A 134 -29.69 18.04 -2.13
N GLU A 135 -29.42 17.39 -3.25
CA GLU A 135 -30.34 17.34 -4.39
C GLU A 135 -31.66 16.66 -4.04
N TYR A 136 -31.63 15.54 -3.30
CA TYR A 136 -32.85 14.88 -2.84
C TYR A 136 -33.64 15.75 -1.86
N GLN A 137 -32.97 16.44 -0.94
CA GLN A 137 -33.62 17.35 0.02
C GLN A 137 -34.27 18.56 -0.65
N LYS A 138 -33.74 19.04 -1.77
CA LYS A 138 -34.32 20.17 -2.53
C LYS A 138 -35.51 19.75 -3.42
N ARG A 139 -35.70 18.44 -3.66
CA ARG A 139 -36.79 17.89 -4.49
C ARG A 139 -38.02 17.46 -3.68
N VAL A 140 -37.93 17.51 -2.34
CA VAL A 140 -39.01 17.26 -1.38
C VAL A 140 -39.50 18.60 -0.86
#